data_AF-A0A7S1LZR5-F1
#
_entry.id   AF-A0A7S1LZR5-F1
#
_cell.length_a   1.000
_cell.length_b   1.000
_cell.length_c   1.000
_cell.angle_alpha   90.00
_cell.angle_beta   90.00
_cell.angle_gamma   90.00
#
_symmetry.space_group_name_H-M   'P 1'
#
loop_
_entity.id
_entity.type
_entity.pdbx_description
1 polymer ?
#
loop_
_entity_poly.entity_id
_entity_poly.type
_entity_poly.pdbx_seq_one_letter_code
_entity_poly.pdbx_strand_id
1 'polypeptide(L)'
;MVFGQWETCAALIDAGADPKKFMANGMDALFSACCKGNLPNIRAWLTRFPSWEIGRTEPGMGLNATCLSSLVGSAEVCAVLQTLVEAKADVSSPKFWGGEESMLCLLASNENVNNDAAHFLLSQGCKVNGCWRPQKLPLGAILKAMRFAGRFPHGTAVDEFAVLEKSTPLHFAAKRGDVELINLLMASRAEPTKNKQGNTPLDVAGTFFGGSVPELLRASLSGERMPASGTPAAALPKLLGGIEHKDVKAAEKGAKDHPRVEAVEVAEREWRVSV
;
A
#
# COMPACT_ATOMS: atom_id res chain seq x y z
N MET A 1 -19.54 4.83 -10.83
CA MET A 1 -18.51 3.78 -10.64
C MET A 1 -17.84 3.88 -9.28
N VAL A 2 -17.54 5.08 -8.80
CA VAL A 2 -16.90 5.29 -7.49
C VAL A 2 -17.89 5.20 -6.33
N PHE A 3 -18.88 6.10 -6.31
CA PHE A 3 -19.83 6.25 -5.19
C PHE A 3 -21.24 5.77 -5.51
N GLY A 4 -21.64 5.79 -6.79
CA GLY A 4 -22.94 5.29 -7.23
C GLY A 4 -22.96 3.78 -7.40
N GLN A 5 -24.15 3.19 -7.24
CA GLN A 5 -24.41 1.78 -7.54
C GLN A 5 -24.27 1.50 -9.04
N TRP A 6 -24.11 0.22 -9.40
CA TRP A 6 -23.90 -0.19 -10.79
C TRP A 6 -25.08 0.22 -11.67
N GLU A 7 -26.30 0.11 -11.16
CA GLU A 7 -27.55 0.42 -11.85
C GLU A 7 -27.56 1.86 -12.38
N THR A 8 -27.11 2.81 -11.55
CA THR A 8 -26.97 4.21 -11.97
C THR A 8 -25.91 4.37 -13.06
N CYS A 9 -24.79 3.64 -12.95
CA CYS A 9 -23.72 3.69 -13.94
C CYS A 9 -24.18 3.11 -15.28
N ALA A 10 -24.86 1.96 -15.24
CA ALA A 10 -25.44 1.30 -16.40
C ALA A 10 -26.45 2.22 -17.10
N ALA A 11 -27.37 2.85 -16.35
CA ALA A 11 -28.34 3.78 -16.89
C ALA A 11 -27.67 4.99 -17.60
N LEU A 12 -26.58 5.53 -17.04
CA LEU A 12 -25.84 6.61 -17.69
C LEU A 12 -25.17 6.15 -18.99
N ILE A 13 -24.59 4.95 -19.01
CA ILE A 13 -23.99 4.36 -20.22
C ILE A 13 -25.07 4.09 -21.26
N ASP A 14 -26.23 3.56 -20.86
CA ASP A 14 -27.39 3.33 -21.73
C ASP A 14 -27.95 4.65 -22.31
N ALA A 15 -27.85 5.74 -21.55
CA ALA A 15 -28.18 7.09 -21.99
C ALA A 15 -27.11 7.75 -22.89
N GLY A 16 -26.02 7.04 -23.22
CA GLY A 16 -24.97 7.49 -24.13
C GLY A 16 -23.73 8.10 -23.47
N ALA A 17 -23.55 7.95 -22.16
CA ALA A 17 -22.28 8.32 -21.52
C ALA A 17 -21.14 7.45 -22.07
N ASP A 18 -20.08 8.09 -22.59
CA ASP A 18 -18.94 7.38 -23.17
C ASP A 18 -18.09 6.71 -22.07
N PRO A 19 -18.03 5.36 -22.04
CA PRO A 19 -17.24 4.63 -21.04
C PRO A 19 -15.73 4.83 -21.22
N LYS A 20 -15.27 5.25 -22.41
CA LYS A 20 -13.84 5.49 -22.72
C LYS A 20 -13.40 6.92 -22.42
N LYS A 21 -14.30 7.78 -21.97
CA LYS A 21 -13.93 9.14 -21.57
C LYS A 21 -13.07 9.10 -20.31
N PHE A 22 -11.84 9.60 -20.43
CA PHE A 22 -10.88 9.66 -19.33
C PHE A 22 -11.08 10.92 -18.48
N MET A 23 -10.75 10.80 -17.19
CA MET A 23 -10.56 11.94 -16.29
C MET A 23 -9.31 12.73 -16.69
N ALA A 24 -9.17 13.96 -16.19
CA ALA A 24 -8.05 14.86 -16.53
C ALA A 24 -6.65 14.26 -16.23
N ASN A 25 -6.57 13.35 -15.27
CA ASN A 25 -5.35 12.61 -14.92
C ASN A 25 -5.12 11.33 -15.75
N GLY A 26 -5.93 11.09 -16.79
CA GLY A 26 -5.83 9.94 -17.67
C GLY A 26 -6.39 8.63 -17.10
N MET A 27 -7.04 8.67 -15.93
CA MET A 27 -7.72 7.49 -15.38
C MET A 27 -9.13 7.32 -15.95
N ASP A 28 -9.60 6.08 -16.01
CA ASP A 28 -10.98 5.76 -16.39
C ASP A 28 -11.87 5.44 -15.17
N ALA A 29 -13.14 5.15 -15.46
CA ALA A 29 -14.12 4.82 -14.45
C ALA A 29 -13.83 3.49 -13.72
N LEU A 30 -13.13 2.54 -14.38
CA LEU A 30 -12.73 1.27 -13.79
C LEU A 30 -11.60 1.47 -12.77
N PHE A 31 -10.55 2.23 -13.11
CA PHE A 31 -9.49 2.60 -12.16
C PHE A 31 -10.07 3.25 -10.91
N SER A 32 -11.01 4.17 -11.09
CA SER A 32 -11.65 4.86 -9.98
C SER A 32 -12.43 3.91 -9.06
N ALA A 33 -13.10 2.90 -9.63
CA ALA A 33 -13.78 1.86 -8.86
C ALA A 33 -12.78 0.94 -8.13
N CYS A 34 -11.67 0.58 -8.79
CA CYS A 34 -10.58 -0.21 -8.21
C CYS A 34 -9.93 0.48 -7.01
N CYS A 35 -9.63 1.78 -7.12
CA CYS A 35 -9.06 2.56 -6.01
C CYS A 35 -9.99 2.61 -4.78
N LYS A 36 -11.31 2.61 -4.98
CA LYS A 36 -12.26 2.58 -3.85
C LYS A 36 -12.62 1.19 -3.36
N GLY A 37 -12.26 0.15 -4.09
CA GLY A 37 -12.67 -1.21 -3.74
C GLY A 37 -14.15 -1.49 -4.02
N ASN A 38 -14.76 -0.79 -4.99
CA ASN A 38 -16.18 -1.00 -5.32
C ASN A 38 -16.37 -2.27 -6.15
N LEU A 39 -16.24 -3.42 -5.49
CA LEU A 39 -16.22 -4.75 -6.10
C LEU A 39 -17.47 -5.05 -6.96
N PRO A 40 -18.71 -4.72 -6.53
CA PRO A 40 -19.90 -4.94 -7.37
C PRO A 40 -19.81 -4.20 -8.71
N ASN A 41 -19.37 -2.93 -8.68
CA ASN A 41 -19.22 -2.14 -9.89
C ASN A 41 -18.11 -2.68 -10.79
N ILE A 42 -16.98 -3.12 -10.22
CA ILE A 42 -15.86 -3.71 -10.98
C ILE A 42 -16.33 -4.97 -11.73
N ARG A 43 -16.99 -5.90 -11.02
CA ARG A 43 -17.51 -7.15 -11.61
C ARG A 43 -18.52 -6.86 -12.72
N ALA A 44 -19.45 -5.96 -12.47
CA ALA A 44 -20.48 -5.61 -13.43
C ALA A 44 -19.91 -4.89 -14.67
N TRP A 45 -18.91 -4.03 -14.49
CA TRP A 45 -18.19 -3.39 -15.58
C TRP A 45 -17.48 -4.40 -16.48
N LEU A 46 -16.73 -5.33 -15.89
CA LEU A 46 -16.01 -6.37 -16.64
C LEU A 46 -16.97 -7.33 -17.35
N THR A 47 -18.15 -7.58 -16.76
CA THR A 47 -19.22 -8.36 -17.40
C THR A 47 -19.81 -7.62 -18.60
N ARG A 48 -20.06 -6.31 -18.47
CA ARG A 48 -20.64 -5.49 -19.54
C ARG A 48 -19.66 -5.20 -20.68
N PHE A 49 -18.37 -5.07 -20.36
CA PHE A 49 -17.29 -4.79 -21.31
C PHE A 49 -16.25 -5.91 -21.30
N PRO A 50 -16.55 -7.09 -21.85
CA PRO A 50 -15.63 -8.23 -21.82
C PRO A 50 -14.33 -7.99 -22.61
N SER A 51 -14.34 -7.06 -23.56
CA SER A 51 -13.17 -6.64 -24.35
C SER A 51 -12.48 -5.39 -23.77
N TRP A 52 -12.75 -5.04 -22.51
CA TRP A 52 -12.11 -3.89 -21.87
C TRP A 52 -10.60 -4.13 -21.74
N GLU A 53 -9.80 -3.14 -22.15
CA GLU A 53 -8.35 -3.24 -22.05
C GLU A 53 -7.91 -3.15 -20.58
N ILE A 54 -7.73 -4.33 -19.96
CA ILE A 54 -7.40 -4.48 -18.54
C ILE A 54 -5.94 -4.13 -18.23
N GLY A 55 -5.04 -4.34 -19.20
CA GLY A 55 -3.60 -4.15 -19.06
C GLY A 55 -3.14 -2.71 -19.23
N ARG A 56 -4.05 -1.75 -19.40
CA ARG A 56 -3.68 -0.34 -19.51
C ARG A 56 -3.02 0.13 -18.21
N THR A 57 -2.14 1.12 -18.34
CA THR A 57 -1.54 1.84 -17.22
C THR A 57 -2.01 3.28 -17.20
N GLU A 58 -2.23 3.86 -16.02
CA GLU A 58 -2.38 5.31 -15.90
C GLU A 58 -1.05 6.02 -16.25
N PRO A 59 -1.10 7.24 -16.82
CA PRO A 59 0.07 7.86 -17.44
C PRO A 59 1.11 8.42 -16.46
N GLY A 60 0.74 8.72 -15.21
CA GLY A 60 1.59 9.37 -14.22
C GLY A 60 2.65 8.44 -13.64
N MET A 61 2.25 7.32 -13.04
CA MET A 61 3.15 6.35 -12.40
C MET A 61 3.33 5.06 -13.23
N GLY A 62 2.57 4.91 -14.31
CA GLY A 62 2.59 3.69 -15.13
C GLY A 62 1.96 2.51 -14.40
N LEU A 63 0.97 2.75 -13.54
CA LEU A 63 0.31 1.71 -12.75
C LEU A 63 -0.93 1.18 -13.49
N ASN A 64 -1.04 -0.14 -13.59
CA ASN A 64 -2.27 -0.77 -14.04
C ASN A 64 -3.27 -0.95 -12.88
N ALA A 65 -4.41 -1.60 -13.15
CA ALA A 65 -5.51 -1.68 -12.18
C ALA A 65 -5.13 -2.47 -10.93
N THR A 66 -4.35 -3.54 -11.06
CA THR A 66 -3.86 -4.32 -9.92
C THR A 66 -2.87 -3.52 -9.08
N CYS A 67 -1.96 -2.79 -9.72
CA CYS A 67 -1.00 -1.92 -9.04
C CYS A 67 -1.68 -0.79 -8.26
N LEU A 68 -2.66 -0.11 -8.87
CA LEU A 68 -3.43 0.94 -8.21
C LEU A 68 -4.25 0.40 -7.03
N SER A 69 -4.93 -0.73 -7.22
CA SER A 69 -5.67 -1.38 -6.13
C SER A 69 -4.75 -1.74 -4.96
N SER A 70 -3.52 -2.17 -5.25
CA SER A 70 -2.55 -2.51 -4.22
C SER A 70 -2.02 -1.27 -3.49
N LEU A 71 -1.74 -0.18 -4.21
CA LEU A 71 -1.15 1.03 -3.67
C LEU A 71 -2.14 1.93 -2.91
N VAL A 72 -3.36 2.09 -3.44
CA VAL A 72 -4.34 3.07 -2.92
C VAL A 72 -5.72 2.46 -2.64
N GLY A 73 -5.89 1.16 -2.85
CA GLY A 73 -7.16 0.48 -2.59
C GLY A 73 -7.58 0.63 -1.13
N SER A 74 -8.79 1.12 -0.91
CA SER A 74 -9.31 1.40 0.44
C SER A 74 -10.18 0.28 1.03
N ALA A 75 -10.67 -0.64 0.21
CA ALA A 75 -11.57 -1.72 0.63
C ALA A 75 -11.44 -2.94 -0.28
N GLU A 76 -11.71 -4.13 0.26
CA GLU A 76 -11.81 -5.39 -0.49
C GLU A 76 -10.63 -5.68 -1.44
N VAL A 77 -9.43 -5.19 -1.12
CA VAL A 77 -8.26 -5.20 -2.02
C VAL A 77 -7.97 -6.60 -2.55
N CYS A 78 -7.99 -7.63 -1.68
CA CYS A 78 -7.78 -9.01 -2.10
C CYS A 78 -8.82 -9.48 -3.14
N ALA A 79 -10.11 -9.23 -2.91
CA ALA A 79 -11.18 -9.65 -3.81
C ALA A 79 -11.17 -8.86 -5.14
N VAL A 80 -10.78 -7.59 -5.09
CA VAL A 80 -10.55 -6.77 -6.29
C VAL A 80 -9.39 -7.35 -7.09
N LEU A 81 -8.25 -7.65 -6.46
CA LEU A 81 -7.10 -8.25 -7.13
C LEU A 81 -7.45 -9.60 -7.77
N GLN A 82 -8.20 -10.45 -7.07
CA GLN A 82 -8.70 -11.73 -7.62
C GLN A 82 -9.54 -11.49 -8.87
N THR A 83 -10.53 -10.58 -8.80
CA THR A 83 -11.41 -10.26 -9.92
C THR A 83 -10.64 -9.70 -11.13
N LEU A 84 -9.64 -8.86 -10.89
CA LEU A 84 -8.81 -8.30 -11.96
C LEU A 84 -7.92 -9.37 -12.62
N VAL A 85 -7.30 -10.25 -11.82
CA VAL A 85 -6.47 -11.36 -12.33
C VAL A 85 -7.31 -12.38 -13.11
N GLU A 86 -8.53 -12.67 -12.66
CA GLU A 86 -9.50 -13.48 -13.42
C GLU A 86 -9.79 -12.85 -14.79
N ALA A 87 -9.92 -11.52 -14.84
CA ALA A 87 -10.03 -10.73 -16.06
C ALA A 87 -8.70 -10.55 -16.82
N LYS A 88 -7.65 -11.33 -16.48
CA LYS A 88 -6.32 -11.35 -17.11
C LYS A 88 -5.48 -10.08 -16.89
N ALA A 89 -5.75 -9.33 -15.82
CA ALA A 89 -4.83 -8.29 -15.38
C ALA A 89 -3.50 -8.90 -14.94
N ASP A 90 -2.40 -8.29 -15.34
CA ASP A 90 -1.05 -8.73 -14.99
C ASP A 90 -0.58 -8.07 -13.68
N VAL A 91 -0.09 -8.87 -12.73
CA VAL A 91 0.47 -8.40 -11.46
C VAL A 91 1.96 -8.04 -11.55
N SER A 92 2.61 -8.43 -12.66
CA SER A 92 4.04 -8.22 -12.91
C SER A 92 4.33 -7.05 -13.85
N SER A 93 3.29 -6.28 -14.23
CA SER A 93 3.43 -5.26 -15.25
C SER A 93 4.52 -4.23 -14.92
N PRO A 94 5.32 -3.83 -15.93
CA PRO A 94 6.34 -2.82 -15.75
C PRO A 94 5.68 -1.49 -15.40
N LYS A 95 6.21 -0.86 -14.35
CA LYS A 95 5.71 0.40 -13.81
C LYS A 95 6.85 1.39 -13.67
N PHE A 96 6.57 2.66 -13.94
CA PHE A 96 7.58 3.72 -13.81
C PHE A 96 7.94 3.94 -12.33
N TRP A 97 6.92 3.84 -11.48
CA TRP A 97 7.04 3.89 -10.03
C TRP A 97 7.34 2.51 -9.45
N GLY A 98 8.56 2.32 -8.95
CA GLY A 98 8.99 1.11 -8.25
C GLY A 98 9.50 -0.05 -9.12
N GLY A 99 9.27 -0.02 -10.44
CA GLY A 99 9.78 -1.06 -11.34
C GLY A 99 9.04 -2.39 -11.22
N GLU A 100 9.37 -3.33 -12.11
CA GLU A 100 8.60 -4.56 -12.36
C GLU A 100 8.32 -5.37 -11.09
N GLU A 101 9.35 -5.64 -10.29
CA GLU A 101 9.24 -6.56 -9.14
C GLU A 101 8.64 -5.94 -7.86
N SER A 102 8.26 -4.66 -7.88
CA SER A 102 7.85 -3.95 -6.66
C SER A 102 6.35 -4.03 -6.33
N MET A 103 5.62 -4.96 -6.94
CA MET A 103 4.17 -5.12 -6.70
C MET A 103 3.85 -5.32 -5.21
N LEU A 104 4.61 -6.19 -4.53
CA LEU A 104 4.47 -6.38 -3.08
C LEU A 104 4.92 -5.16 -2.27
N CYS A 105 5.85 -4.34 -2.78
CA CYS A 105 6.20 -3.07 -2.13
C CYS A 105 5.05 -2.07 -2.17
N LEU A 106 4.35 -1.96 -3.30
CA LEU A 106 3.16 -1.10 -3.41
C LEU A 106 2.10 -1.52 -2.40
N LEU A 107 1.81 -2.82 -2.35
CA LEU A 107 0.87 -3.38 -1.39
C LEU A 107 1.31 -3.10 0.05
N ALA A 108 2.57 -3.40 0.39
CA ALA A 108 3.11 -3.18 1.74
C ALA A 108 3.15 -1.70 2.13
N SER A 109 3.15 -0.76 1.18
CA SER A 109 3.05 0.67 1.46
C SER A 109 1.63 1.17 1.75
N ASN A 110 0.60 0.38 1.44
CA ASN A 110 -0.81 0.77 1.60
C ASN A 110 -1.39 0.36 2.95
N GLU A 111 -1.65 1.32 3.82
CA GLU A 111 -2.13 1.13 5.20
C GLU A 111 -3.47 0.38 5.31
N ASN A 112 -4.29 0.39 4.25
CA ASN A 112 -5.61 -0.25 4.26
C ASN A 112 -5.60 -1.73 3.86
N VAL A 113 -4.42 -2.30 3.59
CA VAL A 113 -4.29 -3.67 3.07
C VAL A 113 -4.42 -4.72 4.19
N ASN A 114 -5.10 -5.81 3.86
CA ASN A 114 -5.07 -7.06 4.64
C ASN A 114 -4.01 -8.06 4.12
N ASN A 115 -3.56 -8.95 5.00
CA ASN A 115 -2.56 -9.97 4.67
C ASN A 115 -3.02 -10.96 3.58
N ASP A 116 -4.34 -11.12 3.39
CA ASP A 116 -4.89 -11.98 2.34
C ASP A 116 -4.48 -11.51 0.95
N ALA A 117 -4.42 -10.19 0.71
CA ALA A 117 -3.96 -9.64 -0.56
C ALA A 117 -2.48 -9.95 -0.80
N ALA A 118 -1.64 -9.90 0.25
CA ALA A 118 -0.22 -10.25 0.16
C ALA A 118 -0.04 -11.74 -0.14
N HIS A 119 -0.76 -12.61 0.57
CA HIS A 119 -0.82 -14.04 0.29
C HIS A 119 -1.25 -14.32 -1.16
N PHE A 120 -2.30 -13.64 -1.63
CA PHE A 120 -2.78 -13.80 -2.99
C PHE A 120 -1.71 -13.40 -4.01
N LEU A 121 -1.08 -12.24 -3.87
CA LEU A 121 -0.03 -11.81 -4.80
C LEU A 121 1.19 -12.74 -4.80
N LEU A 122 1.59 -13.27 -3.64
CA LEU A 122 2.62 -14.30 -3.55
C LEU A 122 2.22 -15.58 -4.31
N SER A 123 0.94 -15.99 -4.21
CA SER A 123 0.41 -17.14 -4.98
C SER A 123 0.41 -16.90 -6.50
N GLN A 124 0.34 -15.65 -6.94
CA GLN A 124 0.47 -15.25 -8.36
C GLN A 124 1.94 -15.16 -8.82
N GLY A 125 2.90 -15.57 -7.98
CA GLY A 125 4.33 -15.59 -8.34
C GLY A 125 5.05 -14.25 -8.14
N CYS A 126 4.44 -13.28 -7.45
CA CYS A 126 5.16 -12.05 -7.08
C CYS A 126 6.37 -12.39 -6.20
N LYS A 127 7.53 -11.79 -6.52
CA LYS A 127 8.77 -12.05 -5.81
C LYS A 127 8.73 -11.44 -4.40
N VAL A 128 8.83 -12.28 -3.37
CA VAL A 128 8.82 -11.86 -1.96
C VAL A 128 9.90 -10.80 -1.63
N ASN A 129 11.07 -10.92 -2.26
CA ASN A 129 12.20 -9.99 -2.11
C ASN A 129 12.29 -8.96 -3.25
N GLY A 130 11.24 -8.85 -4.08
CA GLY A 130 11.17 -7.89 -5.17
C GLY A 130 11.25 -6.46 -4.62
N CYS A 131 12.28 -5.71 -5.00
CA CYS A 131 12.57 -4.43 -4.38
C CYS A 131 12.15 -3.25 -5.25
N TRP A 132 11.87 -2.12 -4.60
CA TRP A 132 11.47 -0.90 -5.27
C TRP A 132 12.67 -0.28 -6.00
N ARG A 133 12.51 0.00 -7.30
CA ARG A 133 13.54 0.59 -8.16
C ARG A 133 12.93 1.65 -9.09
N PRO A 134 13.56 2.82 -9.23
CA PRO A 134 13.11 3.80 -10.21
C PRO A 134 13.48 3.32 -11.62
N GLN A 135 12.53 3.30 -12.55
CA GLN A 135 12.79 2.93 -13.94
C GLN A 135 13.23 4.13 -14.79
N LYS A 136 12.78 5.34 -14.45
CA LYS A 136 13.10 6.56 -15.19
C LYS A 136 14.19 7.36 -14.48
N LEU A 137 15.12 7.89 -15.27
CA LEU A 137 16.27 8.68 -14.79
C LEU A 137 15.86 9.90 -13.93
N PRO A 138 14.81 10.69 -14.28
CA PRO A 138 14.39 11.82 -13.45
C PRO A 138 14.01 11.40 -12.02
N LEU A 139 13.28 10.30 -11.85
CA LEU A 139 12.91 9.80 -10.53
C LEU A 139 14.15 9.31 -9.76
N GLY A 140 15.06 8.62 -10.42
CA GLY A 140 16.34 8.22 -9.82
C GLY A 140 17.17 9.41 -9.33
N ALA A 141 17.19 10.52 -10.08
CA ALA A 141 17.86 11.76 -9.68
C ALA A 141 17.20 12.42 -8.46
N ILE A 142 15.86 12.51 -8.43
CA ILE A 142 15.10 13.03 -7.29
C ILE A 142 15.42 12.22 -6.04
N LEU A 143 15.40 10.88 -6.11
CA LEU A 143 15.68 10.04 -4.94
C LEU A 143 17.13 10.14 -4.47
N LYS A 144 18.09 10.33 -5.39
CA LYS A 144 19.47 10.62 -5.03
C LYS A 144 19.58 11.94 -4.28
N ALA A 145 18.86 12.97 -4.73
CA ALA A 145 18.79 14.26 -4.03
C ALA A 145 18.13 14.13 -2.66
N MET A 146 17.01 13.40 -2.53
CA MET A 146 16.33 13.16 -1.25
C MET A 146 17.24 12.43 -0.25
N ARG A 147 17.99 11.41 -0.68
CA ARG A 147 19.00 10.77 0.19
C ARG A 147 20.12 11.70 0.64
N PHE A 148 20.54 12.61 -0.23
CA PHE A 148 21.57 13.59 0.14
C PHE A 148 21.01 14.61 1.14
N ALA A 149 19.80 15.11 0.89
CA ALA A 149 19.07 15.99 1.81
C ALA A 149 18.83 15.31 3.17
N GLY A 150 18.58 13.99 3.16
CA GLY A 150 18.44 13.07 4.30
C GLY A 150 19.57 13.11 5.34
N ARG A 151 20.70 13.75 5.01
CA ARG A 151 21.87 13.88 5.89
C ARG A 151 21.84 15.12 6.80
N PHE A 152 20.87 15.99 6.58
CA PHE A 152 20.70 17.25 7.29
C PHE A 152 19.34 17.27 8.00
N PRO A 153 19.07 18.22 8.91
CA PRO A 153 17.73 18.37 9.47
C PRO A 153 16.69 18.61 8.35
N HIS A 154 15.68 17.74 8.25
CA HIS A 154 14.62 17.81 7.23
C HIS A 154 13.27 17.34 7.79
N GLY A 155 12.22 17.48 6.99
CA GLY A 155 10.90 16.90 7.28
C GLY A 155 10.81 15.41 6.93
N THR A 156 9.74 14.76 7.38
CA THR A 156 9.48 13.32 7.21
C THR A 156 9.37 12.89 5.75
N ALA A 157 8.88 13.76 4.87
CA ALA A 157 8.80 13.45 3.44
C ALA A 157 10.17 13.07 2.86
N VAL A 158 11.24 13.76 3.26
CA VAL A 158 12.59 13.46 2.76
C VAL A 158 13.02 12.05 3.19
N ASP A 159 12.76 11.66 4.44
CA ASP A 159 13.01 10.30 4.94
C ASP A 159 12.26 9.25 4.13
N GLU A 160 10.97 9.50 3.90
CA GLU A 160 10.10 8.57 3.18
C GLU A 160 10.61 8.29 1.77
N PHE A 161 10.97 9.33 1.01
CA PHE A 161 11.52 9.15 -0.33
C PHE A 161 12.95 8.59 -0.30
N ALA A 162 13.77 9.00 0.66
CA ALA A 162 15.17 8.56 0.75
C ALA A 162 15.27 7.03 0.91
N VAL A 163 14.35 6.40 1.65
CA VAL A 163 14.38 4.95 1.92
C VAL A 163 13.86 4.09 0.78
N LEU A 164 13.21 4.65 -0.26
CA LEU A 164 12.54 3.85 -1.29
C LEU A 164 13.48 2.94 -2.10
N GLU A 165 14.62 3.45 -2.57
CA GLU A 165 15.45 2.69 -3.51
C GLU A 165 16.02 1.42 -2.87
N LYS A 166 15.80 0.28 -3.55
CA LYS A 166 16.11 -1.08 -3.10
C LYS A 166 15.41 -1.53 -1.81
N SER A 167 14.41 -0.80 -1.33
CA SER A 167 13.57 -1.32 -0.24
C SER A 167 12.72 -2.49 -0.72
N THR A 168 12.73 -3.57 0.06
CA THR A 168 11.90 -4.77 -0.13
C THR A 168 10.55 -4.60 0.58
N PRO A 169 9.55 -5.46 0.33
CA PRO A 169 8.27 -5.41 1.04
C PRO A 169 8.43 -5.45 2.56
N LEU A 170 9.47 -6.16 3.05
CA LEU A 170 9.80 -6.23 4.47
C LEU A 170 10.21 -4.87 5.06
N HIS A 171 10.89 -4.01 4.30
CA HIS A 171 11.19 -2.64 4.75
C HIS A 171 9.92 -1.79 4.90
N PHE A 172 8.98 -1.91 3.95
CA PHE A 172 7.71 -1.18 3.99
C PHE A 172 6.81 -1.66 5.14
N ALA A 173 6.74 -2.98 5.36
CA ALA A 173 6.02 -3.56 6.50
C ALA A 173 6.65 -3.12 7.83
N ALA A 174 7.99 -3.11 7.92
CA ALA A 174 8.72 -2.64 9.10
C ALA A 174 8.54 -1.14 9.37
N LYS A 175 8.53 -0.28 8.33
CA LYS A 175 8.20 1.16 8.44
C LYS A 175 6.85 1.38 9.12
N ARG A 176 5.86 0.55 8.80
CA ARG A 176 4.49 0.62 9.35
C ARG A 176 4.32 -0.08 10.70
N GLY A 177 5.26 -0.94 11.06
CA GLY A 177 5.10 -1.86 12.19
C GLY A 177 4.01 -2.91 11.97
N ASP A 178 3.79 -3.30 10.71
CA ASP A 178 2.80 -4.32 10.33
C ASP A 178 3.36 -5.72 10.62
N VAL A 179 3.18 -6.17 11.86
CA VAL A 179 3.77 -7.41 12.39
C VAL A 179 3.22 -8.63 11.65
N GLU A 180 1.93 -8.64 11.34
CA GLU A 180 1.30 -9.74 10.63
C GLU A 180 1.85 -9.86 9.20
N LEU A 181 2.00 -8.74 8.48
CA LEU A 181 2.60 -8.75 7.15
C LEU A 181 4.08 -9.17 7.20
N ILE A 182 4.82 -8.73 8.21
CA ILE A 182 6.21 -9.16 8.44
C ILE A 182 6.28 -10.67 8.61
N ASN A 183 5.44 -11.24 9.48
CA ASN A 183 5.43 -12.67 9.73
C ASN A 183 5.06 -13.47 8.47
N LEU A 184 4.10 -12.99 7.68
CA LEU A 184 3.75 -13.55 6.39
C LEU A 184 4.93 -13.54 5.41
N LEU A 185 5.58 -12.39 5.25
CA LEU A 185 6.72 -12.24 4.34
C LEU A 185 7.88 -13.13 4.77
N MET A 186 8.20 -13.18 6.07
CA MET A 186 9.24 -14.04 6.64
C MET A 186 8.93 -15.53 6.44
N ALA A 187 7.69 -15.96 6.69
CA ALA A 187 7.24 -17.32 6.39
C ALA A 187 7.36 -17.66 4.90
N SER A 188 7.24 -16.64 4.04
CA SER A 188 7.44 -16.73 2.59
C SER A 188 8.90 -16.56 2.15
N ARG A 189 9.86 -16.66 3.08
CA ARG A 189 11.32 -16.54 2.85
C ARG A 189 11.77 -15.13 2.43
N ALA A 190 11.12 -14.10 2.96
CA ALA A 190 11.67 -12.75 2.88
C ALA A 190 13.02 -12.67 3.61
N GLU A 191 13.95 -11.92 3.05
CA GLU A 191 15.28 -11.69 3.62
C GLU A 191 15.39 -10.25 4.14
N PRO A 192 15.89 -10.02 5.37
CA PRO A 192 16.10 -8.68 5.94
C PRO A 192 17.36 -8.01 5.36
N THR A 193 17.39 -7.86 4.04
CA THR A 193 18.50 -7.25 3.29
C THR A 193 18.59 -5.74 3.49
N LYS A 194 19.71 -5.12 3.10
CA LYS A 194 19.88 -3.67 3.19
C LYS A 194 19.35 -2.95 1.94
N ASN A 195 18.64 -1.84 2.13
CA ASN A 195 18.25 -0.94 1.04
C ASN A 195 19.45 -0.10 0.53
N LYS A 196 19.19 0.84 -0.40
CA LYS A 196 20.26 1.68 -1.00
C LYS A 196 20.93 2.64 -0.02
N GLN A 197 20.28 2.96 1.09
CA GLN A 197 20.89 3.74 2.19
C GLN A 197 21.76 2.89 3.11
N GLY A 198 21.69 1.56 3.00
CA GLY A 198 22.39 0.63 3.89
C GLY A 198 21.59 0.21 5.12
N ASN A 199 20.31 0.59 5.20
CA ASN A 199 19.42 0.26 6.30
C ASN A 199 18.76 -1.10 6.06
N THR A 200 18.73 -1.95 7.08
CA THR A 200 17.89 -3.15 7.15
C THR A 200 16.42 -2.78 7.44
N PRO A 201 15.45 -3.70 7.33
CA PRO A 201 14.08 -3.43 7.75
C PRO A 201 13.97 -2.99 9.22
N LEU A 202 14.81 -3.57 10.11
CA LEU A 202 14.84 -3.20 11.52
C LEU A 202 15.38 -1.77 11.72
N ASP A 203 16.42 -1.38 10.96
CA ASP A 203 16.94 0.00 10.98
C ASP A 203 15.86 0.99 10.52
N VAL A 204 15.11 0.64 9.47
CA VAL A 204 13.98 1.46 9.01
C VAL A 204 12.92 1.60 10.09
N ALA A 205 12.51 0.49 10.76
CA ALA A 205 11.62 0.60 11.91
C ALA A 205 12.18 1.55 12.98
N GLY A 206 13.47 1.46 13.28
CA GLY A 206 14.14 2.38 14.21
C GLY A 206 13.97 3.85 13.83
N THR A 207 14.13 4.20 12.55
CA THR A 207 13.94 5.58 12.06
C THR A 207 12.50 6.07 12.26
N PHE A 208 11.50 5.24 11.93
CA PHE A 208 10.10 5.67 11.95
C PHE A 208 9.41 5.56 13.33
N PHE A 209 9.95 4.75 14.24
CA PHE A 209 9.49 4.63 15.64
C PHE A 209 10.36 5.44 16.63
N GLY A 210 11.10 6.45 16.16
CA GLY A 210 11.85 7.37 17.03
C GLY A 210 12.96 6.69 17.84
N GLY A 211 13.58 5.64 17.31
CA GLY A 211 14.65 4.87 17.93
C GLY A 211 14.18 3.76 18.88
N SER A 212 12.90 3.73 19.26
CA SER A 212 12.32 2.70 20.13
C SER A 212 11.44 1.73 19.33
N VAL A 213 12.07 0.71 18.75
CA VAL A 213 11.33 -0.33 18.03
C VAL A 213 10.59 -1.22 19.05
N PRO A 214 9.25 -1.42 18.89
CA PRO A 214 8.50 -2.34 19.74
C PRO A 214 9.10 -3.76 19.73
N GLU A 215 9.11 -4.43 20.89
CA GLU A 215 9.75 -5.74 21.04
C GLU A 215 9.16 -6.80 20.10
N LEU A 216 7.84 -6.79 19.92
CA LEU A 216 7.15 -7.69 18.99
C LEU A 216 7.65 -7.53 17.55
N LEU A 217 7.87 -6.29 17.12
CA LEU A 217 8.38 -5.96 15.79
C LEU A 217 9.85 -6.39 15.64
N ARG A 218 10.66 -6.17 16.69
CA ARG A 218 12.06 -6.60 16.77
C ARG A 218 12.16 -8.13 16.66
N ALA A 219 11.41 -8.87 17.46
CA ALA A 219 11.39 -10.33 17.45
C ALA A 219 10.97 -10.90 16.09
N SER A 220 9.95 -10.30 15.46
CA SER A 220 9.46 -10.74 14.15
C SER A 220 10.50 -10.54 13.04
N LEU A 221 11.29 -9.46 13.12
CA LEU A 221 12.34 -9.14 12.13
C LEU A 221 13.67 -9.84 12.41
N SER A 222 13.99 -10.19 13.65
CA SER A 222 15.20 -10.94 14.02
C SER A 222 15.06 -12.43 13.75
N GLY A 223 13.85 -12.94 13.52
CA GLY A 223 13.58 -14.37 13.39
C GLY A 223 13.73 -15.14 14.70
N GLU A 224 13.83 -14.43 15.82
CA GLU A 224 13.83 -15.03 17.15
C GLU A 224 12.42 -15.55 17.45
N ARG A 225 12.28 -16.87 17.55
CA ARG A 225 11.05 -17.49 18.03
C ARG A 225 10.90 -17.09 19.49
N MET A 226 9.84 -16.35 19.80
CA MET A 226 9.44 -16.05 21.18
C MET A 226 9.57 -17.33 22.03
N PRO A 227 10.20 -17.28 23.21
CA PRO A 227 10.25 -18.44 24.09
C PRO A 227 8.82 -18.87 24.37
N ALA A 228 8.52 -20.13 24.07
CA ALA A 228 7.22 -20.73 24.33
C ALA A 228 7.02 -20.81 25.84
N SER A 229 6.58 -19.73 26.48
CA SER A 229 6.03 -19.79 27.83
C SER A 229 4.60 -20.35 27.74
N GLY A 230 4.52 -21.68 27.77
CA GLY A 230 3.43 -22.47 28.36
C GLY A 230 2.02 -22.31 27.77
N THR A 231 1.65 -23.24 26.89
CA THR A 231 0.29 -23.66 26.47
C THR A 231 -0.78 -22.59 26.13
N PRO A 232 -1.41 -22.70 24.94
CA PRO A 232 -2.42 -21.76 24.46
C PRO A 232 -3.77 -21.97 25.17
N ALA A 233 -4.58 -20.90 25.24
CA ALA A 233 -6.03 -20.88 25.54
C ALA A 233 -6.54 -20.47 26.93
N ALA A 234 -5.78 -19.83 27.82
CA ALA A 234 -6.35 -19.39 29.13
C ALA A 234 -6.01 -17.97 29.64
N ALA A 235 -5.29 -17.12 28.89
CA ALA A 235 -4.90 -15.79 29.40
C ALA A 235 -5.42 -14.59 28.58
N LEU A 236 -6.37 -14.79 27.65
CA LEU A 236 -6.91 -13.71 26.83
C LEU A 236 -7.96 -12.76 27.48
N PRO A 237 -8.23 -12.74 28.81
CA PRO A 237 -8.99 -11.63 29.39
C PRO A 237 -8.33 -10.86 30.54
N LYS A 238 -7.00 -10.89 30.73
CA LYS A 238 -6.33 -10.06 31.77
C LYS A 238 -5.30 -9.04 31.32
N LEU A 239 -5.00 -8.94 30.01
CA LEU A 239 -4.14 -7.87 29.47
C LEU A 239 -4.88 -6.83 28.61
N LEU A 240 -6.22 -6.87 28.58
CA LEU A 240 -7.10 -5.86 27.98
C LEU A 240 -8.01 -5.18 29.02
N GLY A 241 -7.78 -5.41 30.31
CA GLY A 241 -8.50 -4.74 31.39
C GLY A 241 -7.66 -3.61 31.99
N GLY A 242 -7.55 -2.48 31.29
CA GLY A 242 -6.80 -1.34 31.85
C GLY A 242 -6.41 -0.22 30.88
N ILE A 243 -7.06 -0.07 29.73
CA ILE A 243 -6.96 1.18 28.97
C ILE A 243 -8.36 1.78 28.97
N GLU A 244 -8.58 2.75 29.86
CA GLU A 244 -9.85 3.47 29.89
C GLU A 244 -10.07 4.17 28.55
N HIS A 245 -11.33 4.20 28.13
CA HIS A 245 -11.83 4.74 26.86
C HIS A 245 -11.49 6.23 26.59
N LYS A 246 -10.79 6.88 27.52
CA LYS A 246 -10.31 8.27 27.48
C LYS A 246 -8.90 8.38 26.89
N ASP A 247 -8.04 7.38 27.06
CA ASP A 247 -6.63 7.43 26.60
C ASP A 247 -6.49 7.13 25.11
N VAL A 248 -7.33 6.25 24.56
CA VAL A 248 -7.44 6.03 23.10
C VAL A 248 -7.99 7.27 22.41
N LYS A 249 -9.00 7.93 23.01
CA LYS A 249 -9.54 9.20 22.48
C LYS A 249 -8.57 10.37 22.64
N ALA A 250 -7.71 10.38 23.65
CA ALA A 250 -6.67 11.39 23.82
C ALA A 250 -5.51 11.20 22.82
N ALA A 251 -5.13 9.95 22.51
CA ALA A 251 -4.14 9.65 21.47
C ALA A 251 -4.69 9.94 20.05
N GLU A 252 -5.96 9.62 19.78
CA GLU A 252 -6.63 9.96 18.52
C GLU A 252 -6.85 11.48 18.37
N LYS A 253 -7.19 12.18 19.46
CA LYS A 253 -7.37 13.64 19.45
C LYS A 253 -6.03 14.39 19.36
N GLY A 254 -4.99 13.91 20.04
CA GLY A 254 -3.63 14.45 19.92
C GLY A 254 -2.98 14.20 18.56
N ALA A 255 -3.34 13.10 17.88
CA ALA A 255 -2.95 12.87 16.48
C ALA A 255 -3.71 13.79 15.51
N LYS A 256 -5.02 14.00 15.71
CA LYS A 256 -5.84 14.89 14.86
C LYS A 256 -5.53 16.38 15.03
N ASP A 257 -5.22 16.83 16.23
CA ASP A 257 -4.85 18.23 16.52
C ASP A 257 -3.37 18.52 16.23
N HIS A 258 -2.61 17.55 15.69
CA HIS A 258 -1.22 17.77 15.30
C HIS A 258 -1.19 18.57 13.98
N PRO A 259 -0.38 19.64 13.85
CA PRO A 259 -0.24 20.44 12.62
C PRO A 259 0.25 19.67 11.38
N ARG A 260 0.47 18.35 11.52
CA ARG A 260 0.86 17.38 10.49
C ARG A 260 -0.34 16.65 9.86
N VAL A 261 -1.44 16.46 10.60
CA VAL A 261 -2.68 15.86 10.06
C VAL A 261 -3.49 16.91 9.32
N GLU A 262 -3.54 18.15 9.83
CA GLU A 262 -4.09 19.28 9.06
C GLU A 262 -3.37 19.50 7.73
N ALA A 263 -2.04 19.32 7.66
CA ALA A 263 -1.31 19.49 6.40
C ALA A 263 -1.64 18.41 5.36
N VAL A 264 -1.88 17.17 5.79
CA VAL A 264 -2.29 16.05 4.91
C VAL A 264 -3.77 16.18 4.55
N GLU A 265 -4.64 16.58 5.47
CA GLU A 265 -6.05 16.86 5.20
C GLU A 265 -6.25 18.08 4.30
N VAL A 266 -5.39 19.10 4.41
CA VAL A 266 -5.36 20.27 3.51
C VAL A 266 -4.85 19.85 2.13
N ALA A 267 -3.80 19.04 2.02
CA ALA A 267 -3.35 18.49 0.74
C ALA A 267 -4.42 17.57 0.08
N GLU A 268 -5.13 16.77 0.87
CA GLU A 268 -6.27 15.98 0.39
C GLU A 268 -7.48 16.85 0.02
N ARG A 269 -7.77 17.93 0.74
CA ARG A 269 -8.83 18.89 0.42
C ARG A 269 -8.53 19.67 -0.84
N GLU A 270 -7.30 20.18 -0.99
CA GLU A 270 -6.85 20.90 -2.19
C GLU A 270 -6.86 19.97 -3.42
N TRP A 271 -6.54 18.69 -3.23
CA TRP A 271 -6.72 17.67 -4.26
C TRP A 271 -8.19 17.37 -4.59
N ARG A 272 -9.10 17.35 -3.60
CA ARG A 272 -10.55 17.11 -3.83
C ARG A 272 -11.30 18.31 -4.42
N VAL A 273 -10.84 19.53 -4.19
CA VAL A 273 -11.49 20.77 -4.71
C VAL A 273 -10.97 21.12 -6.11
N SER A 274 -9.85 20.52 -6.53
CA SER A 274 -9.28 20.69 -7.87
C SER A 274 -9.72 19.61 -8.89
N VAL A 275 -10.75 18.81 -8.56
CA VAL A 275 -11.37 17.78 -9.41
C VAL A 275 -12.85 18.11 -9.62
#